data_AF-A0A958T9X8-F1
#
_entry.id   AF-A0A958T9X8-F1
#
_cell.length_a   1.000
_cell.length_b   1.000
_cell.length_c   1.000
_cell.angle_alpha   90.00
_cell.angle_beta   90.00
_cell.angle_gamma   90.00
#
_symmetry.space_group_name_H-M   'P 1'
#
loop_
_entity.id
_entity.type
_entity.pdbx_description
1 polymer ?
#
loop_
_entity_poly.entity_id
_entity_poly.type
_entity_poly.pdbx_seq_one_letter_code
_entity_poly.pdbx_strand_id
1 'polypeptide(L)'
;MLLVYTHKITPRLIYAFKHICTRVLGVQVSFTTTVEEFIAHDSLKMSYTKQPLSHELFIKSHDLLFEQGLSDIDIYVQDWGRTKGFFPTSEKSCLPYDIFASTFYLLSRYEEYLPHVKDEFGRFTPSESIAYKNKFLHQPVVDIWAYKFKQVLETNFPG
;
A
#
# COMPACT_ATOMS: atom_id res chain seq x y z
N MET A 1 15.56 9.72 5.56
CA MET A 1 14.44 9.86 4.60
C MET A 1 14.42 8.60 3.76
N LEU A 2 13.28 7.93 3.62
CA LEU A 2 13.12 6.75 2.77
C LEU A 2 13.04 7.19 1.30
N LEU A 3 13.98 6.78 0.46
CA LEU A 3 13.89 6.95 -0.99
C LEU A 3 13.18 5.75 -1.62
N VAL A 4 12.09 6.00 -2.34
CA VAL A 4 11.31 4.97 -3.04
C VAL A 4 11.53 5.08 -4.54
N TYR A 5 12.11 4.05 -5.14
CA TYR A 5 12.14 3.92 -6.59
C TYR A 5 10.84 3.32 -7.12
N THR A 6 10.29 3.91 -8.18
CA THR A 6 9.14 3.38 -8.92
C THR A 6 9.22 3.79 -10.39
N HIS A 7 8.55 3.06 -11.27
CA HIS A 7 8.51 3.40 -12.70
C HIS A 7 7.68 4.65 -13.02
N LYS A 8 6.76 5.06 -12.12
CA LYS A 8 5.88 6.21 -12.30
C LYS A 8 5.45 6.78 -10.96
N ILE A 9 5.55 8.11 -10.81
CA ILE A 9 5.07 8.82 -9.62
C ILE A 9 3.66 9.34 -9.90
N THR A 10 2.70 8.99 -9.04
CA THR A 10 1.30 9.42 -9.16
C THR A 10 0.79 10.01 -7.85
N PRO A 11 -0.32 10.77 -7.87
CA PRO A 11 -0.97 11.24 -6.64
C PRO A 11 -1.39 10.11 -5.71
N ARG A 12 -1.85 8.97 -6.25
CA ARG A 12 -2.25 7.79 -5.45
C ARG A 12 -1.07 7.18 -4.70
N LEU A 13 0.04 7.01 -5.40
CA LEU A 13 1.29 6.51 -4.82
C LEU A 13 1.80 7.46 -3.73
N ILE A 14 1.90 8.76 -4.05
CA ILE A 14 2.35 9.77 -3.08
C ILE A 14 1.47 9.76 -1.83
N TYR A 15 0.14 9.71 -1.99
CA TYR A 15 -0.81 9.68 -0.89
C TYR A 15 -0.59 8.46 0.01
N ALA A 16 -0.56 7.26 -0.57
CA ALA A 16 -0.43 6.01 0.19
C ALA A 16 0.89 5.96 0.98
N PHE A 17 2.01 6.27 0.32
CA PHE A 17 3.32 6.26 0.94
C PHE A 17 3.46 7.36 2.00
N LYS A 18 2.97 8.58 1.75
CA LYS A 18 3.02 9.63 2.79
C LYS A 18 2.13 9.30 3.99
N HIS A 19 1.00 8.62 3.78
CA HIS A 19 0.16 8.17 4.88
C HIS A 19 0.90 7.16 5.75
N ILE A 20 1.39 6.07 5.15
CA ILE A 20 2.10 5.03 5.91
C ILE A 20 3.40 5.56 6.50
N CYS A 21 4.32 6.06 5.66
CA CYS A 21 5.67 6.41 6.09
C CYS A 21 5.68 7.68 6.94
N THR A 22 5.07 8.77 6.49
CA THR A 22 5.20 10.07 7.16
C THR A 22 4.16 10.26 8.26
N ARG A 23 2.88 10.01 7.99
CA ARG A 23 1.80 10.30 8.94
C ARG A 23 1.75 9.30 10.09
N VAL A 24 1.90 8.00 9.81
CA VAL A 24 1.84 6.94 10.83
C VAL A 24 3.20 6.68 11.45
N LEU A 25 4.25 6.50 10.63
CA LEU A 25 5.58 6.10 11.13
C LEU A 25 6.53 7.26 11.44
N GLY A 26 6.22 8.50 11.03
CA GLY A 26 7.09 9.66 11.22
C GLY A 26 8.34 9.68 10.33
N VAL A 27 8.42 8.81 9.32
CA VAL A 27 9.53 8.70 8.37
C VAL A 27 9.25 9.55 7.14
N GLN A 28 10.10 10.54 6.88
CA GLN A 28 10.08 11.32 5.64
C GLN A 28 10.30 10.39 4.43
N VAL A 29 9.50 10.54 3.37
CA VAL A 29 9.58 9.73 2.16
C VAL A 29 9.75 10.61 0.92
N SER A 30 10.65 10.22 0.02
CA SER A 30 10.86 10.80 -1.31
C SER A 30 10.75 9.74 -2.39
N PHE A 31 10.57 10.15 -3.64
CA PHE A 31 10.35 9.25 -4.76
C PHE A 31 11.28 9.59 -5.91
N THR A 32 11.75 8.57 -6.60
CA THR A 32 12.52 8.72 -7.84
C THR A 32 12.03 7.72 -8.89
N THR A 33 12.12 8.12 -10.16
CA THR A 33 11.95 7.24 -11.32
C THR A 33 13.29 6.89 -11.97
N THR A 34 14.40 7.35 -11.39
CA THR A 34 15.75 7.24 -11.95
C THR A 34 16.50 6.13 -11.22
N VAL A 35 16.91 5.10 -11.96
CA VAL A 35 17.61 3.95 -11.36
C VAL A 35 18.97 4.38 -10.82
N GLU A 36 19.67 5.29 -11.50
CA GLU A 36 20.97 5.81 -11.11
C GLU A 36 20.90 6.55 -9.77
N GLU A 37 19.86 7.37 -9.56
CA GLU A 37 19.61 8.05 -8.28
C GLU A 37 19.33 7.05 -7.16
N PHE A 38 18.54 6.02 -7.45
CA PHE A 38 18.26 4.95 -6.49
C PHE A 38 19.52 4.17 -6.10
N ILE A 39 20.37 3.82 -7.09
CA ILE A 39 21.62 3.10 -6.84
C ILE A 39 22.57 3.97 -6.00
N ALA A 40 22.73 5.25 -6.34
CA ALA A 40 23.63 6.18 -5.66
C ALA A 40 23.17 6.61 -4.26
N HIS A 41 21.94 6.26 -3.84
CA HIS A 41 21.44 6.59 -2.53
C HIS A 41 21.95 5.62 -1.46
N ASP A 42 22.77 6.09 -0.53
CA ASP A 42 23.41 5.24 0.49
C ASP A 42 22.62 5.11 1.81
N SER A 43 21.42 5.70 1.86
CA SER A 43 20.54 5.62 3.03
C SER A 43 19.34 4.71 2.77
N LEU A 44 18.35 4.79 3.66
CA LEU A 44 17.12 4.02 3.64
C LEU A 44 16.44 4.12 2.26
N LYS A 45 16.41 3.01 1.51
CA LYS A 45 15.82 2.97 0.17
C LYS A 45 15.07 1.67 -0.08
N MET A 46 14.06 1.77 -0.94
CA MET A 46 13.27 0.62 -1.39
C MET A 46 12.79 0.78 -2.83
N SER A 47 12.49 -0.33 -3.49
CA SER A 47 11.82 -0.34 -4.78
C SER A 47 10.35 -0.76 -4.64
N TYR A 48 9.49 -0.09 -5.40
CA TYR A 48 8.06 -0.38 -5.48
C TYR A 48 7.67 -0.53 -6.96
N THR A 49 7.84 -1.75 -7.47
CA THR A 49 7.81 -2.08 -8.90
C THR A 49 7.28 -3.49 -9.14
N LYS A 50 7.18 -3.94 -10.40
CA LYS A 50 6.71 -5.30 -10.72
C LYS A 50 7.75 -6.39 -10.41
N GLN A 51 9.02 -6.05 -10.46
CA GLN A 51 10.15 -6.94 -10.22
C GLN A 51 11.23 -6.19 -9.44
N PRO A 52 12.02 -6.87 -8.59
CA PRO A 52 13.16 -6.27 -7.91
C PRO A 52 14.22 -5.86 -8.93
N LEU A 53 15.00 -4.83 -8.58
CA LEU A 53 16.16 -4.39 -9.34
C LEU A 53 17.40 -5.25 -9.03
N SER A 54 17.56 -5.64 -7.78
CA SER A 54 18.68 -6.42 -7.26
C SER A 54 18.30 -7.04 -5.90
N HIS A 55 19.09 -6.81 -4.84
CA HIS A 55 18.89 -7.30 -3.47
C HIS A 55 18.38 -6.21 -2.52
N GLU A 56 17.70 -5.18 -3.04
CA GLU A 56 17.11 -4.10 -2.24
C GLU A 56 15.86 -4.54 -1.47
N LEU A 57 15.42 -3.68 -0.54
CA LEU A 57 14.09 -3.80 0.03
C LEU A 57 13.05 -3.58 -1.07
N PHE A 58 12.41 -4.65 -1.50
CA PHE A 58 11.49 -4.65 -2.65
C PHE A 58 10.07 -4.98 -2.19
N ILE A 59 9.10 -4.20 -2.68
CA ILE A 59 7.68 -4.55 -2.60
C ILE A 59 7.10 -4.61 -4.01
N LYS A 60 6.48 -5.75 -4.35
CA LYS A 60 5.80 -5.90 -5.64
C LYS A 60 4.58 -4.98 -5.69
N SER A 61 4.50 -4.14 -6.71
CA SER A 61 3.45 -3.14 -6.83
C SER A 61 2.19 -3.64 -7.55
N HIS A 62 1.04 -3.22 -7.03
CA HIS A 62 -0.27 -3.34 -7.67
C HIS A 62 -0.54 -2.15 -8.60
N ASP A 63 -1.27 -2.39 -9.69
CA ASP A 63 -1.50 -1.38 -10.75
C ASP A 63 -2.42 -0.23 -10.31
N LEU A 64 -3.26 -0.46 -9.30
CA LEU A 64 -4.15 0.52 -8.70
C LEU A 64 -3.48 1.89 -8.42
N LEU A 65 -2.23 1.90 -7.96
CA LEU A 65 -1.52 3.15 -7.66
C LEU A 65 -1.04 3.90 -8.91
N PHE A 66 -1.03 3.28 -10.09
CA PHE A 66 -0.54 3.86 -11.34
C PHE A 66 -1.64 4.21 -12.34
N GLU A 67 -2.85 3.69 -12.10
CA GLU A 67 -4.05 3.91 -12.89
C GLU A 67 -4.64 5.32 -12.76
N GLN A 68 -5.40 5.72 -13.79
CA GLN A 68 -6.25 6.90 -13.81
C GLN A 68 -7.71 6.47 -13.89
N GLY A 69 -8.61 7.25 -13.30
CA GLY A 69 -10.04 6.91 -13.28
C GLY A 69 -10.37 5.76 -12.34
N LEU A 70 -11.55 5.16 -12.52
CA LEU A 70 -12.05 4.10 -11.67
C LEU A 70 -12.25 2.85 -12.52
N SER A 71 -11.75 1.74 -12.01
CA SER A 71 -11.83 0.39 -12.56
C SER A 71 -12.40 -0.52 -11.48
N ASP A 72 -13.18 -1.51 -11.89
CA ASP A 72 -13.59 -2.57 -10.97
C ASP A 72 -12.37 -3.44 -10.62
N ILE A 73 -12.29 -3.89 -9.37
CA ILE A 73 -11.12 -4.61 -8.84
C ILE A 73 -11.60 -5.76 -7.97
N ASP A 74 -11.29 -6.98 -8.40
CA ASP A 74 -11.53 -8.17 -7.61
C ASP A 74 -10.53 -8.26 -6.45
N ILE A 75 -11.01 -8.06 -5.23
CA ILE A 75 -10.20 -8.10 -4.01
C ILE A 75 -10.47 -9.39 -3.24
N TYR A 76 -9.45 -10.23 -3.14
CA TYR A 76 -9.46 -11.40 -2.28
C TYR A 76 -8.75 -11.11 -0.95
N VAL A 77 -9.52 -10.99 0.12
CA VAL A 77 -9.01 -10.72 1.47
C VAL A 77 -8.61 -12.02 2.16
N GLN A 78 -7.42 -12.05 2.74
CA GLN A 78 -6.85 -13.20 3.44
C GLN A 78 -6.46 -12.83 4.87
N ASP A 79 -6.38 -13.84 5.74
CA ASP A 79 -5.83 -13.68 7.08
C ASP A 79 -4.31 -13.50 7.05
N TRP A 80 -3.82 -12.48 7.76
CA TRP A 80 -2.39 -12.20 7.92
C TRP A 80 -2.04 -12.10 9.40
N GLY A 81 -1.87 -13.26 10.04
CA GLY A 81 -1.68 -13.33 11.49
C GLY A 81 -2.91 -12.79 12.24
N ARG A 82 -2.75 -11.63 12.92
CA ARG A 82 -3.84 -10.96 13.66
C ARG A 82 -4.53 -9.84 12.88
N THR A 83 -4.22 -9.66 11.60
CA THR A 83 -4.84 -8.67 10.71
C THR A 83 -5.29 -9.34 9.41
N LYS A 84 -5.75 -8.54 8.45
CA LYS A 84 -6.09 -8.98 7.11
C LYS A 84 -5.06 -8.47 6.10
N GLY A 85 -4.99 -9.10 4.93
CA GLY A 85 -4.17 -8.65 3.81
C GLY A 85 -4.88 -8.91 2.48
N PHE A 86 -4.66 -8.03 1.52
CA PHE A 86 -5.12 -8.20 0.12
C PHE A 86 -4.13 -7.51 -0.82
N PHE A 87 -4.33 -7.67 -2.14
CA PHE A 87 -3.30 -7.40 -3.15
C PHE A 87 -2.00 -8.19 -2.87
N PRO A 88 -2.05 -9.53 -3.01
CA PRO A 88 -0.90 -10.38 -2.72
C PRO A 88 0.30 -10.03 -3.61
N THR A 89 1.49 -10.08 -3.03
CA THR A 89 2.76 -9.82 -3.69
C THR A 89 3.40 -11.13 -4.18
N SER A 90 4.64 -11.08 -4.66
CA SER A 90 5.44 -12.27 -4.95
C SER A 90 6.33 -12.66 -3.76
N GLU A 91 6.85 -13.88 -3.76
CA GLU A 91 7.79 -14.38 -2.74
C GLU A 91 9.07 -13.53 -2.58
N LYS A 92 9.44 -12.78 -3.63
CA LYS A 92 10.59 -11.87 -3.60
C LYS A 92 10.31 -10.57 -2.82
N SER A 93 9.04 -10.26 -2.58
CA SER A 93 8.61 -9.05 -1.88
C SER A 93 8.86 -9.19 -0.38
N CYS A 94 9.33 -8.12 0.27
CA CYS A 94 9.61 -8.14 1.71
C CYS A 94 8.32 -8.16 2.58
N LEU A 95 7.17 -7.85 1.98
CA LEU A 95 5.84 -8.05 2.56
C LEU A 95 4.97 -8.91 1.65
N PRO A 96 4.08 -9.76 2.22
CA PRO A 96 3.21 -10.67 1.47
C PRO A 96 2.05 -9.98 0.75
N TYR A 97 1.78 -8.72 1.08
CA TYR A 97 0.70 -7.91 0.52
C TYR A 97 1.21 -6.53 0.19
N ASP A 98 0.66 -5.94 -0.86
CA ASP A 98 0.91 -4.56 -1.21
C ASP A 98 0.08 -3.65 -0.29
N ILE A 99 0.69 -3.33 0.85
CA ILE A 99 0.06 -2.50 1.88
C ILE A 99 -0.18 -1.07 1.39
N PHE A 100 0.56 -0.58 0.38
CA PHE A 100 0.39 0.79 -0.13
C PHE A 100 -0.84 0.87 -1.03
N ALA A 101 -1.01 -0.09 -1.95
CA ALA A 101 -2.23 -0.20 -2.72
C ALA A 101 -3.45 -0.47 -1.83
N SER A 102 -3.30 -1.36 -0.84
CA SER A 102 -4.37 -1.70 0.10
C SER A 102 -4.80 -0.48 0.93
N THR A 103 -3.82 0.31 1.38
CA THR A 103 -4.06 1.57 2.11
C THR A 103 -4.78 2.58 1.25
N PHE A 104 -4.33 2.79 0.01
CA PHE A 104 -5.02 3.71 -0.91
C PHE A 104 -6.48 3.28 -1.11
N TYR A 105 -6.73 2.00 -1.39
CA TYR A 105 -8.07 1.48 -1.60
C TYR A 105 -9.01 1.77 -0.42
N LEU A 106 -8.56 1.46 0.81
CA LEU A 106 -9.38 1.66 2.01
C LEU A 106 -9.57 3.14 2.35
N LEU A 107 -8.50 3.93 2.38
CA LEU A 107 -8.56 5.31 2.86
C LEU A 107 -9.22 6.26 1.86
N SER A 108 -9.07 5.99 0.56
CA SER A 108 -9.81 6.73 -0.46
C SER A 108 -11.28 6.33 -0.53
N ARG A 109 -11.72 5.30 0.21
CA ARG A 109 -13.06 4.71 0.09
C ARG A 109 -13.38 4.35 -1.36
N TYR A 110 -12.42 3.73 -2.05
CA TYR A 110 -12.47 3.48 -3.49
C TYR A 110 -13.78 2.79 -3.94
N GLU A 111 -14.26 1.83 -3.14
CA GLU A 111 -15.53 1.12 -3.34
C GLU A 111 -16.77 2.02 -3.40
N GLU A 112 -16.77 3.18 -2.74
CA GLU A 112 -17.90 4.11 -2.74
C GLU A 112 -18.01 4.90 -4.05
N TYR A 113 -16.94 4.91 -4.87
CA TYR A 113 -16.94 5.57 -6.16
C TYR A 113 -17.32 4.63 -7.31
N LEU A 114 -17.35 3.32 -7.08
CA LEU A 114 -17.81 2.33 -8.06
C LEU A 114 -19.34 2.24 -8.08
N PRO A 115 -19.97 1.71 -9.14
CA PRO A 115 -21.39 1.41 -9.14
C PRO A 115 -21.76 0.51 -7.95
N HIS A 116 -22.64 1.00 -7.06
CA HIS A 116 -23.05 0.29 -5.85
C HIS A 116 -24.52 0.54 -5.54
N VAL A 117 -25.10 -0.35 -4.73
CA VAL A 117 -26.44 -0.18 -4.19
C VAL A 117 -26.40 0.89 -3.11
N LYS A 118 -27.20 1.94 -3.32
CA LYS A 118 -27.33 3.05 -2.39
C LYS A 118 -28.47 2.78 -1.40
N ASP A 119 -28.31 3.27 -0.18
CA ASP A 119 -29.41 3.32 0.78
C ASP A 119 -30.47 4.37 0.39
N GLU A 120 -31.52 4.49 1.20
CA GLU A 120 -32.61 5.45 1.00
C GLU A 120 -32.15 6.93 0.98
N PHE A 121 -30.93 7.21 1.45
CA PHE A 121 -30.31 8.53 1.46
C PHE A 121 -29.25 8.71 0.36
N GLY A 122 -29.08 7.74 -0.54
CA GLY A 122 -28.12 7.81 -1.63
C GLY A 122 -26.68 7.47 -1.24
N ARG A 123 -26.45 6.87 -0.06
CA ARG A 123 -25.12 6.60 0.51
C ARG A 123 -24.68 5.16 0.25
N PHE A 124 -23.36 4.94 0.27
CA PHE A 124 -22.79 3.60 0.28
C PHE A 124 -23.11 2.90 1.61
N THR A 125 -23.61 1.66 1.54
CA THR A 125 -23.99 0.91 2.74
C THR A 125 -22.76 0.21 3.34
N PRO A 126 -22.45 0.38 4.64
CA PRO A 126 -21.28 -0.25 5.25
C PRO A 126 -21.24 -1.78 5.12
N SER A 127 -22.41 -2.45 5.09
CA SER A 127 -22.50 -3.91 4.92
C SER A 127 -21.96 -4.39 3.58
N GLU A 128 -21.94 -3.51 2.58
CA GLU A 128 -21.38 -3.81 1.26
C GLU A 128 -19.86 -3.69 1.22
N SER A 129 -19.26 -3.07 2.24
CA SER A 129 -17.81 -2.85 2.26
C SER A 129 -17.01 -4.15 2.35
N ILE A 130 -15.83 -4.15 1.74
CA ILE A 130 -14.89 -5.28 1.91
C ILE A 130 -14.53 -5.49 3.39
N ALA A 131 -14.51 -4.41 4.18
CA ALA A 131 -14.20 -4.44 5.61
C ALA A 131 -15.28 -5.10 6.44
N TYR A 132 -16.55 -4.84 6.14
CA TYR A 132 -17.67 -5.49 6.81
C TYR A 132 -17.77 -6.97 6.39
N LYS A 133 -17.75 -7.24 5.07
CA LYS A 133 -17.86 -8.59 4.50
C LYS A 133 -16.78 -9.53 5.05
N ASN A 134 -15.56 -9.01 5.27
CA ASN A 134 -14.43 -9.77 5.79
C ASN A 134 -14.17 -9.55 7.30
N LYS A 135 -15.14 -8.96 8.02
CA LYS A 135 -15.15 -8.83 9.49
C LYS A 135 -13.92 -8.11 10.08
N PHE A 136 -13.41 -7.09 9.40
CA PHE A 136 -12.29 -6.27 9.88
C PHE A 136 -12.61 -4.78 10.03
N LEU A 137 -13.89 -4.38 9.88
CA LEU A 137 -14.33 -2.98 10.03
C LEU A 137 -13.92 -2.35 11.38
N HIS A 138 -13.79 -3.16 12.43
CA HIS A 138 -13.40 -2.72 13.77
C HIS A 138 -11.88 -2.68 14.00
N GLN A 139 -11.07 -3.06 13.01
CA GLN A 139 -9.62 -3.15 13.14
C GLN A 139 -8.93 -1.98 12.42
N PRO A 140 -7.92 -1.35 13.03
CA PRO A 140 -7.11 -0.32 12.37
C PRO A 140 -6.07 -0.99 11.45
N VAL A 141 -6.53 -1.67 10.40
CA VAL A 141 -5.67 -2.54 9.57
C VAL A 141 -4.52 -1.76 8.91
N VAL A 142 -4.75 -0.52 8.49
CA VAL A 142 -3.73 0.35 7.88
C VAL A 142 -2.60 0.64 8.88
N ASP A 143 -2.93 1.04 10.11
CA ASP A 143 -1.94 1.25 11.17
C ASP A 143 -1.16 -0.04 11.47
N ILE A 144 -1.86 -1.17 11.58
CA ILE A 144 -1.21 -2.48 11.80
C ILE A 144 -0.24 -2.81 10.66
N TRP A 145 -0.61 -2.55 9.41
CA TRP A 145 0.28 -2.75 8.25
C TRP A 145 1.48 -1.81 8.28
N ALA A 146 1.29 -0.55 8.67
CA ALA A 146 2.39 0.40 8.83
C ALA A 146 3.40 -0.10 9.88
N TYR A 147 2.95 -0.58 11.03
CA TYR A 147 3.86 -1.14 12.05
C TYR A 147 4.54 -2.44 11.60
N LYS A 148 3.88 -3.27 10.80
CA LYS A 148 4.53 -4.43 10.16
C LYS A 148 5.61 -3.99 9.18
N PHE A 149 5.36 -2.95 8.39
CA PHE A 149 6.38 -2.38 7.49
C PHE A 149 7.54 -1.77 8.26
N LYS A 150 7.27 -1.09 9.38
CA LYS A 150 8.31 -0.58 10.28
C LYS A 150 9.27 -1.68 10.74
N GLN A 151 8.75 -2.85 11.14
CA GLN A 151 9.60 -4.00 11.52
C GLN A 151 10.52 -4.45 10.39
N VAL A 152 10.02 -4.44 9.13
CA VAL A 152 10.85 -4.76 7.96
C VAL A 152 11.94 -3.71 7.77
N LEU A 153 11.63 -2.42 7.91
CA LEU A 153 12.62 -1.35 7.81
C LEU A 153 13.70 -1.48 8.89
N GLU A 154 13.32 -1.67 10.15
CA GLU A 154 14.24 -1.79 11.30
C GLU A 154 15.16 -3.02 11.17
N THR A 155 14.67 -4.12 10.58
CA THR A 155 15.48 -5.33 10.36
C THR A 155 16.53 -5.13 9.28
N ASN A 156 16.22 -4.36 8.24
CA ASN A 156 17.13 -4.15 7.10
C ASN A 156 18.05 -2.93 7.28
N PHE A 157 17.67 -2.00 8.15
CA PHE A 157 18.40 -0.78 8.44
C PHE A 157 18.45 -0.57 9.97
N PRO A 158 19.23 -1.40 10.71
CA PRO A 158 19.44 -1.21 12.13
C PRO A 158 20.29 0.05 12.32
N GLY A 159 19.63 1.16 12.64
CA GLY A 159 20.23 2.46 12.94
C GLY A 159 19.55 3.10 14.13
#